data_AF-A0ABD1YXD9-F1
#
_entry.id   AF-A0ABD1YXD9-F1
#
_cell.length_a   1.000
_cell.length_b   1.000
_cell.length_c   1.000
_cell.angle_alpha   90.00
_cell.angle_beta   90.00
_cell.angle_gamma   90.00
#
_symmetry.space_group_name_H-M   'P 1'
#
loop_
_entity.id
_entity.type
_entity.pdbx_description
1 polymer ?
#
loop_
_entity_poly.entity_id
_entity_poly.type
_entity_poly.pdbx_seq_one_letter_code
_entity_poly.pdbx_strand_id
1 'polypeptide(L)'
;MELAMAGALASPPSCRAFSYIHSSSSASTGRALPSFPSKNVTKISSKNFFCSKFDDFSTVARRAPSRVKQLVMRRIVATQETQARDEKKDAGFRSKNPQETNVVIVGATGYIGKFVVKEVVKRGYNVISVAREKSGIGGKSGKEQTQEELQGATVCFSEVTDAKTLENALRETTQSVDVVISCLASRTGGVKDSWLIDYQATRNSLDAGRALGATHFVLLSAICVQKPLLEFQKAKLKFEEELMSTGEGFTYSIVRPTAFFKSLGGQVESVKGGGPYVMFGDGALSACKPISEADLASFIADCIVDKDKINKVLPIGGPGKALTPLEQGTMLFEIVGKEPKFIKVPIQVMDFVIGILDFLVKIFPNLEDSAEFGKIGRYYAAESMLVLDPKTGQYDADATPSYGKDTLENFFRKVVREGMAGQELGDQAVFK
;
A
#
# COMPACT_ATOMS: atom_id res chain seq x y z
N MET A 1 1.00 8.26 41.68
CA MET A 1 -0.36 8.14 41.10
C MET A 1 -0.82 9.51 40.61
N GLU A 2 0.04 10.15 39.80
CA GLU A 2 -0.15 11.46 39.17
C GLU A 2 1.09 11.60 38.29
N LEU A 3 0.96 11.45 36.97
CA LEU A 3 1.94 11.71 35.89
C LEU A 3 1.62 10.80 34.69
N ALA A 4 0.56 11.12 33.94
CA ALA A 4 0.34 10.63 32.57
C ALA A 4 -0.80 11.36 31.80
N MET A 5 -1.34 12.47 32.32
CA MET A 5 -2.52 13.13 31.73
C MET A 5 -2.37 14.65 31.80
N ALA A 6 -1.46 15.23 31.01
CA ALA A 6 -1.47 16.67 30.70
C ALA A 6 -0.52 16.94 29.52
N GLY A 7 -1.06 17.09 28.32
CA GLY A 7 -0.24 17.37 27.14
C GLY A 7 -1.06 17.72 25.89
N ALA A 8 -2.17 18.41 26.06
CA ALA A 8 -2.92 18.99 24.95
C ALA A 8 -3.77 20.14 25.46
N LEU A 9 -3.26 21.39 25.38
CA LEU A 9 -4.04 22.63 25.29
C LEU A 9 -3.11 23.80 24.90
N ALA A 10 -3.43 24.45 23.77
CA ALA A 10 -3.14 25.83 23.34
C ALA A 10 -1.75 26.28 22.78
N SER A 11 -1.68 26.35 21.43
CA SER A 11 -1.50 27.58 20.58
C SER A 11 -0.14 28.33 20.39
N PRO A 12 0.08 29.05 19.25
CA PRO A 12 1.34 29.19 18.49
C PRO A 12 1.89 30.65 18.38
N PRO A 13 2.67 31.07 17.34
CA PRO A 13 4.01 30.67 16.89
C PRO A 13 5.06 31.80 17.02
N SER A 14 6.36 31.50 16.97
CA SER A 14 7.36 32.53 16.59
C SER A 14 8.54 31.94 15.82
N CYS A 15 8.81 32.60 14.69
CA CYS A 15 9.99 32.44 13.85
C CYS A 15 11.28 32.78 14.62
N ARG A 16 12.37 32.05 14.34
CA ARG A 16 13.61 32.62 13.78
C ARG A 16 14.60 31.50 13.45
N ALA A 17 14.95 31.46 12.18
CA ALA A 17 16.10 30.77 11.65
C ALA A 17 17.40 31.44 12.13
N PHE A 18 18.43 30.64 12.40
CA PHE A 18 19.82 31.03 12.15
C PHE A 18 20.61 29.79 11.73
N SER A 19 20.93 29.78 10.44
CA SER A 19 21.88 28.91 9.77
C SER A 19 23.31 29.38 10.05
N TYR A 20 24.21 28.46 10.40
CA TYR A 20 25.65 28.64 10.22
C TYR A 20 26.19 27.57 9.28
N ILE A 21 26.74 28.06 8.17
CA ILE A 21 27.45 27.35 7.12
C ILE A 21 28.89 27.16 7.57
N HIS A 22 29.45 25.96 7.41
CA HIS A 22 30.87 25.82 7.09
C HIS A 22 31.09 24.72 6.05
N SER A 23 31.73 25.14 4.96
CA SER A 23 32.16 24.38 3.80
C SER A 23 33.59 23.84 3.99
N SER A 24 33.89 22.68 3.42
CA SER A 24 35.15 22.36 2.68
C SER A 24 35.05 20.89 2.25
N SER A 25 35.08 20.49 0.98
CA SER A 25 36.06 20.65 -0.12
C SER A 25 37.37 19.87 0.08
N SER A 26 37.51 18.76 -0.67
CA SER A 26 38.70 18.26 -1.43
C SER A 26 38.66 16.72 -1.47
N ALA A 27 38.51 16.05 -2.61
CA ALA A 27 39.37 15.91 -3.81
C ALA A 27 40.33 14.71 -3.73
N SER A 28 40.07 13.77 -4.65
CA SER A 28 40.97 12.88 -5.42
C SER A 28 41.98 11.96 -4.74
N THR A 29 41.96 10.69 -5.13
CA THR A 29 42.99 10.06 -6.01
C THR A 29 42.64 8.60 -6.26
N GLY A 30 42.78 8.16 -7.53
CA GLY A 30 42.48 6.81 -7.96
C GLY A 30 43.66 5.84 -7.84
N ARG A 31 43.35 4.54 -7.96
CA ARG A 31 44.22 3.54 -8.59
C ARG A 31 43.41 2.34 -9.04
N ALA A 32 43.75 1.86 -10.23
CA ALA A 32 43.08 0.78 -10.94
C ALA A 32 43.94 -0.50 -10.94
N LEU A 33 43.25 -1.63 -11.17
CA LEU A 33 43.70 -2.93 -11.72
C LEU A 33 44.43 -3.92 -10.77
N PRO A 34 44.30 -5.26 -10.97
CA PRO A 34 44.02 -5.94 -12.25
C PRO A 34 42.88 -6.98 -12.28
N SER A 35 42.38 -7.13 -13.51
CA SER A 35 41.52 -8.16 -14.08
C SER A 35 42.17 -9.55 -14.15
N PHE A 36 41.41 -10.60 -13.87
CA PHE A 36 41.71 -12.01 -14.20
C PHE A 36 40.38 -12.82 -14.26
N PRO A 37 40.35 -13.99 -14.92
CA PRO A 37 39.75 -14.14 -16.24
C PRO A 37 38.31 -14.68 -16.24
N SER A 38 37.61 -14.37 -17.33
CA SER A 38 36.27 -14.87 -17.66
C SER A 38 36.26 -16.39 -17.82
N LYS A 39 35.48 -17.06 -16.96
CA LYS A 39 35.02 -18.42 -17.23
C LYS A 39 33.70 -18.35 -17.97
N ASN A 40 33.69 -18.98 -19.14
CA ASN A 40 32.54 -19.19 -20.02
C ASN A 40 31.33 -19.70 -19.24
N VAL A 41 30.34 -18.83 -19.02
CA VAL A 41 28.98 -19.24 -18.70
C VAL A 41 28.23 -19.33 -20.01
N THR A 42 28.05 -20.56 -20.46
CA THR A 42 27.22 -20.92 -21.61
C THR A 42 25.81 -20.36 -21.40
N LYS A 43 25.38 -19.47 -22.30
CA LYS A 43 23.99 -19.03 -22.43
C LYS A 43 23.08 -20.25 -22.61
N ILE A 44 22.39 -20.67 -21.56
CA ILE A 44 21.23 -21.55 -21.69
C ILE A 44 20.08 -20.68 -22.18
N SER A 45 19.88 -20.70 -23.50
CA SER A 45 18.69 -20.20 -24.15
C SER A 45 17.49 -21.04 -23.68
N SER A 46 16.52 -20.40 -23.04
CA SER A 46 15.27 -20.97 -22.53
C SER A 46 14.26 -21.35 -23.63
N LYS A 47 14.72 -21.68 -24.84
CA LYS A 47 13.86 -22.11 -25.96
C LYS A 47 13.59 -23.61 -26.06
N ASN A 48 14.15 -24.45 -25.18
CA ASN A 48 14.10 -25.92 -25.34
C ASN A 48 13.35 -26.71 -24.25
N PHE A 49 12.52 -26.07 -23.41
CA PHE A 49 11.70 -26.84 -22.45
C PHE A 49 10.28 -27.16 -22.92
N PHE A 50 9.90 -26.74 -24.13
CA PHE A 50 8.56 -26.99 -24.69
C PHE A 50 8.53 -28.03 -25.83
N CYS A 51 9.68 -28.61 -26.19
CA CYS A 51 9.77 -29.54 -27.33
C CYS A 51 9.94 -31.02 -26.96
N SER A 52 9.96 -31.41 -25.67
CA SER A 52 10.08 -32.84 -25.30
C SER A 52 8.74 -33.55 -25.04
N LYS A 53 7.62 -32.83 -25.02
CA LYS A 53 6.27 -33.41 -24.88
C LYS A 53 5.48 -33.50 -26.20
N PHE A 54 5.98 -32.91 -27.28
CA PHE A 54 5.31 -32.94 -28.59
C PHE A 54 5.76 -34.11 -29.48
N ASP A 55 6.98 -34.62 -29.29
CA ASP A 55 7.51 -35.71 -30.10
C ASP A 55 6.80 -37.05 -29.84
N ASP A 56 6.28 -37.27 -28.62
CA ASP A 56 5.60 -38.52 -28.25
C ASP A 56 4.19 -38.64 -28.87
N PHE A 57 3.51 -37.51 -29.10
CA PHE A 57 2.21 -37.50 -29.79
C PHE A 57 2.33 -37.67 -31.31
N SER A 58 3.47 -37.26 -31.89
CA SER A 58 3.72 -37.39 -33.34
C SER A 58 3.86 -38.85 -33.78
N THR A 59 4.21 -39.76 -32.86
CA THR A 59 4.43 -41.18 -33.13
C THR A 59 3.11 -41.97 -33.10
N VAL A 60 2.22 -41.65 -32.15
CA VAL A 60 0.86 -42.24 -32.07
C VAL A 60 0.01 -41.84 -33.28
N ALA A 61 0.19 -40.62 -33.78
CA ALA A 61 -0.51 -40.16 -34.97
C ALA A 61 -0.19 -41.01 -36.21
N ARG A 62 1.04 -41.54 -36.40
CA ARG A 62 1.42 -42.20 -37.67
C ARG A 62 0.67 -43.51 -37.96
N ARG A 63 0.21 -44.24 -36.93
CA ARG A 63 -0.48 -45.55 -37.07
C ARG A 63 -2.00 -45.52 -36.86
N ALA A 64 -2.60 -44.37 -36.59
CA ALA A 64 -4.03 -44.28 -36.34
C ALA A 64 -4.88 -44.26 -37.65
N PRO A 65 -6.04 -44.96 -37.71
CA PRO A 65 -6.95 -44.90 -38.86
C PRO A 65 -7.41 -43.47 -39.13
N SER A 66 -7.67 -43.13 -40.41
CA SER A 66 -7.84 -41.76 -40.93
C SER A 66 -8.80 -40.86 -40.12
N ARG A 67 -9.86 -41.44 -39.56
CA ARG A 67 -10.84 -40.75 -38.70
C ARG A 67 -10.25 -40.22 -37.38
N VAL A 68 -9.31 -40.95 -36.77
CA VAL A 68 -8.68 -40.57 -35.49
C VAL A 68 -7.71 -39.40 -35.69
N LYS A 69 -6.93 -39.40 -36.79
CA LYS A 69 -6.07 -38.26 -37.17
C LYS A 69 -6.87 -36.98 -37.38
N GLN A 70 -8.01 -37.06 -38.07
CA GLN A 70 -8.90 -35.91 -38.27
C GLN A 70 -9.49 -35.39 -36.96
N LEU A 71 -9.85 -36.27 -36.03
CA LEU A 71 -10.40 -35.87 -34.73
C LEU A 71 -9.35 -35.18 -33.85
N VAL A 72 -8.12 -35.70 -33.82
CA VAL A 72 -6.99 -35.11 -33.08
C VAL A 72 -6.61 -33.76 -33.68
N MET A 73 -6.51 -33.65 -35.01
CA MET A 73 -6.22 -32.36 -35.66
C MET A 73 -7.34 -31.34 -35.46
N ARG A 74 -8.62 -31.74 -35.51
CA ARG A 74 -9.74 -30.84 -35.18
C ARG A 74 -9.69 -30.35 -33.74
N ARG A 75 -9.28 -31.20 -32.78
CA ARG A 75 -9.07 -30.78 -31.40
C ARG A 75 -7.89 -29.82 -31.27
N ILE A 76 -6.76 -30.10 -31.90
CA ILE A 76 -5.58 -29.20 -31.87
C ILE A 76 -5.91 -27.85 -32.48
N VAL A 77 -6.56 -27.83 -33.65
CA VAL A 77 -6.99 -26.59 -34.31
C VAL A 77 -8.03 -25.86 -33.46
N ALA A 78 -9.01 -26.55 -32.86
CA ALA A 78 -9.97 -25.93 -31.96
C ALA A 78 -9.29 -25.37 -30.69
N THR A 79 -8.31 -26.06 -30.11
CA THR A 79 -7.54 -25.57 -28.95
C THR A 79 -6.67 -24.37 -29.33
N GLN A 80 -6.06 -24.37 -30.52
CA GLN A 80 -5.30 -23.23 -31.04
C GLN A 80 -6.20 -22.04 -31.39
N GLU A 81 -7.38 -22.27 -31.95
CA GLU A 81 -8.39 -21.23 -32.20
C GLU A 81 -8.97 -20.67 -30.89
N THR A 82 -9.08 -21.50 -29.85
CA THR A 82 -9.53 -21.06 -28.52
C THR A 82 -8.43 -20.22 -27.84
N GLN A 83 -7.18 -20.68 -27.85
CA GLN A 83 -6.03 -19.92 -27.33
C GLN A 83 -5.80 -18.61 -28.11
N ALA A 84 -5.92 -18.62 -29.44
CA ALA A 84 -5.80 -17.41 -30.25
C ALA A 84 -6.99 -16.45 -30.08
N ARG A 85 -8.19 -16.95 -29.74
CA ARG A 85 -9.35 -16.12 -29.38
C ARG A 85 -9.21 -15.52 -27.99
N ASP A 86 -8.65 -16.26 -27.04
CA ASP A 86 -8.36 -15.78 -25.68
C ASP A 86 -7.22 -14.74 -25.69
N GLU A 87 -6.19 -14.91 -26.53
CA GLU A 87 -5.14 -13.91 -26.73
C GLU A 87 -5.65 -12.65 -27.45
N LYS A 88 -6.59 -12.77 -28.40
CA LYS A 88 -7.19 -11.60 -29.09
C LYS A 88 -8.20 -10.81 -28.24
N LYS A 89 -8.78 -11.41 -27.21
CA LYS A 89 -9.72 -10.74 -26.29
C LYS A 89 -9.03 -9.83 -25.27
N ASP A 90 -7.71 -9.98 -25.09
CA ASP A 90 -6.92 -9.30 -24.05
C ASP A 90 -6.09 -8.12 -24.59
N ALA A 91 -6.43 -7.61 -25.79
CA ALA A 91 -5.79 -6.46 -26.44
C ALA A 91 -6.21 -5.10 -25.85
N GLY A 92 -6.27 -5.01 -24.52
CA GLY A 92 -6.48 -3.76 -23.78
C GLY A 92 -5.19 -3.00 -23.55
N PHE A 93 -5.16 -2.11 -22.56
CA PHE A 93 -3.94 -1.37 -22.21
C PHE A 93 -2.75 -2.28 -21.82
N ARG A 94 -3.01 -3.51 -21.35
CA ARG A 94 -1.96 -4.46 -20.92
C ARG A 94 -1.05 -4.97 -22.03
N SER A 95 -1.44 -4.82 -23.30
CA SER A 95 -0.56 -5.13 -24.44
C SER A 95 0.25 -3.92 -24.93
N LYS A 96 -0.02 -2.72 -24.41
CA LYS A 96 0.74 -1.51 -24.75
C LYS A 96 2.11 -1.54 -24.07
N ASN A 97 3.06 -0.78 -24.60
CA ASN A 97 4.28 -0.50 -23.85
C ASN A 97 3.94 0.34 -22.60
N PRO A 98 4.71 0.23 -21.50
CA PRO A 98 4.47 1.04 -20.31
C PRO A 98 4.37 2.54 -20.62
N GLN A 99 5.24 3.07 -21.48
CA GLN A 99 5.29 4.49 -21.84
C GLN A 99 4.03 4.99 -22.56
N GLU A 100 3.24 4.09 -23.14
CA GLU A 100 1.99 4.38 -23.84
C GLU A 100 0.74 4.15 -22.96
N THR A 101 0.96 3.69 -21.73
CA THR A 101 -0.10 3.39 -20.76
C THR A 101 -0.21 4.56 -19.77
N ASN A 102 -1.35 5.25 -19.80
CA ASN A 102 -1.62 6.40 -18.96
C ASN A 102 -2.18 5.96 -17.61
N VAL A 103 -1.42 6.19 -16.54
CA VAL A 103 -1.77 5.79 -15.16
C VAL A 103 -2.05 7.03 -14.33
N VAL A 104 -3.31 7.23 -13.95
CA VAL A 104 -3.70 8.27 -12.99
C VAL A 104 -3.53 7.75 -11.58
N ILE A 105 -2.87 8.52 -10.71
CA ILE A 105 -2.67 8.19 -9.30
C ILE A 105 -3.30 9.29 -8.44
N VAL A 106 -4.30 8.95 -7.63
CA VAL A 106 -4.90 9.83 -6.62
C VAL A 106 -4.38 9.48 -5.23
N GLY A 107 -4.26 10.48 -4.36
CA GLY A 107 -3.54 10.32 -3.08
C GLY A 107 -2.01 10.27 -3.26
N ALA A 108 -1.50 10.83 -4.36
CA ALA A 108 -0.10 10.77 -4.77
C ALA A 108 0.88 11.36 -3.75
N THR A 109 0.47 12.36 -2.97
CA THR A 109 1.32 12.97 -1.92
C THR A 109 1.16 12.30 -0.55
N GLY A 110 0.36 11.22 -0.49
CA GLY A 110 0.17 10.44 0.73
C GLY A 110 1.36 9.56 1.05
N TYR A 111 1.34 8.96 2.24
CA TYR A 111 2.43 8.11 2.75
C TYR A 111 2.81 6.99 1.78
N ILE A 112 1.83 6.21 1.29
CA ILE A 112 2.06 5.16 0.29
C ILE A 112 2.08 5.72 -1.14
N GLY A 113 1.20 6.69 -1.44
CA GLY A 113 1.04 7.23 -2.79
C GLY A 113 2.33 7.72 -3.44
N LYS A 114 3.21 8.40 -2.68
CA LYS A 114 4.49 8.90 -3.21
C LYS A 114 5.43 7.77 -3.66
N PHE A 115 5.41 6.64 -2.95
CA PHE A 115 6.18 5.45 -3.33
C PHE A 115 5.57 4.75 -4.54
N VAL A 116 4.24 4.71 -4.64
CA VAL A 116 3.54 4.19 -5.83
C VAL A 116 3.88 5.02 -7.06
N VAL A 117 3.82 6.36 -6.97
CA VAL A 117 4.24 7.24 -8.08
C VAL A 117 5.67 6.93 -8.50
N LYS A 118 6.61 6.90 -7.55
CA LYS A 118 8.02 6.61 -7.84
C LYS A 118 8.22 5.25 -8.51
N GLU A 119 7.56 4.20 -8.02
CA GLU A 119 7.72 2.85 -8.56
C GLU A 119 7.07 2.72 -9.95
N VAL A 120 5.90 3.33 -10.16
CA VAL A 120 5.21 3.31 -11.46
C VAL A 120 5.98 4.13 -12.51
N VAL A 121 6.50 5.31 -12.15
CA VAL A 121 7.42 6.08 -13.02
C VAL A 121 8.67 5.27 -13.35
N LYS A 122 9.29 4.64 -12.36
CA LYS A 122 10.49 3.80 -12.55
C LYS A 122 10.24 2.62 -13.49
N ARG A 123 9.01 2.08 -13.53
CA ARG A 123 8.60 1.03 -14.49
C ARG A 123 8.30 1.56 -15.89
N GLY A 124 8.43 2.86 -16.10
CA GLY A 124 8.34 3.51 -17.41
C GLY A 124 6.93 3.88 -17.84
N TYR A 125 5.95 3.86 -16.94
CA TYR A 125 4.58 4.28 -17.25
C TYR A 125 4.47 5.79 -17.43
N ASN A 126 3.50 6.25 -18.23
CA ASN A 126 3.13 7.67 -18.25
C ASN A 126 2.22 7.97 -17.05
N VAL A 127 2.75 8.68 -16.05
CA VAL A 127 2.06 8.89 -14.76
C VAL A 127 1.47 10.28 -14.67
N ILE A 128 0.18 10.33 -14.35
CA ILE A 128 -0.55 11.56 -14.02
C ILE A 128 -0.87 11.53 -12.52
N SER A 129 -0.21 12.35 -11.72
CA SER A 129 -0.42 12.41 -10.29
C SER A 129 -1.40 13.53 -9.93
N VAL A 130 -2.53 13.17 -9.32
CA VAL A 130 -3.49 14.17 -8.82
C VAL A 130 -3.06 14.60 -7.42
N ALA A 131 -2.85 15.91 -7.27
CA ALA A 131 -2.49 16.54 -6.02
C ALA A 131 -3.30 17.81 -5.79
N ARG A 132 -3.40 18.25 -4.54
CA ARG A 132 -3.98 19.56 -4.20
C ARG A 132 -2.89 20.62 -4.28
N GLU A 133 -3.26 21.89 -4.51
CA GLU A 133 -2.28 22.98 -4.57
C GLU A 133 -1.48 23.12 -3.27
N LYS A 134 -2.13 22.83 -2.13
CA LYS A 134 -1.51 22.70 -0.81
C LYS A 134 -1.53 21.23 -0.40
N SER A 135 -0.41 20.56 -0.57
CA SER A 135 -0.25 19.13 -0.36
C SER A 135 0.66 18.82 0.83
N GLY A 136 0.98 17.54 1.04
CA GLY A 136 1.81 17.09 2.16
C GLY A 136 1.14 17.21 3.53
N ILE A 137 1.92 16.92 4.58
CA ILE A 137 1.45 16.89 5.98
C ILE A 137 1.02 18.31 6.39
N GLY A 138 -0.24 18.46 6.76
CA GLY A 138 -0.82 19.75 7.13
C GLY A 138 -0.94 20.76 5.98
N GLY A 139 -0.83 20.32 4.71
CA GLY A 139 -0.93 21.23 3.56
C GLY A 139 0.26 22.18 3.40
N LYS A 140 1.45 21.77 3.87
CA LYS A 140 2.66 22.60 3.90
C LYS A 140 3.39 22.68 2.57
N SER A 141 3.21 21.70 1.69
CA SER A 141 3.90 21.66 0.39
C SER A 141 3.11 22.49 -0.63
N GLY A 142 3.77 23.48 -1.22
CA GLY A 142 3.25 24.27 -2.34
C GLY A 142 3.32 23.51 -3.67
N LYS A 143 2.96 24.18 -4.77
CA LYS A 143 2.95 23.56 -6.11
C LYS A 143 4.32 23.10 -6.55
N GLU A 144 5.33 23.96 -6.42
CA GLU A 144 6.71 23.69 -6.87
C GLU A 144 7.30 22.51 -6.10
N GLN A 145 7.15 22.50 -4.77
CA GLN A 145 7.60 21.39 -3.94
C GLN A 145 6.87 20.08 -4.27
N THR A 146 5.56 20.14 -4.52
CA THR A 146 4.78 18.96 -4.92
C THR A 146 5.28 18.38 -6.25
N GLN A 147 5.65 19.24 -7.20
CA GLN A 147 6.21 18.82 -8.48
C GLN A 147 7.61 18.21 -8.33
N GLU A 148 8.43 18.75 -7.42
CA GLU A 148 9.74 18.17 -7.10
C GLU A 148 9.61 16.80 -6.43
N GLU A 149 8.70 16.65 -5.46
CA GLU A 149 8.45 15.38 -4.76
C GLU A 149 7.91 14.27 -5.69
N LEU A 150 7.17 14.65 -6.74
CA LEU A 150 6.55 13.74 -7.70
C LEU A 150 7.30 13.71 -9.05
N GLN A 151 8.62 13.90 -9.02
CA GLN A 151 9.47 13.94 -10.20
C GLN A 151 9.23 12.73 -11.12
N GLY A 152 9.06 13.01 -12.41
CA GLY A 152 8.80 12.00 -13.45
C GLY A 152 7.32 11.71 -13.70
N ALA A 153 6.40 12.32 -12.93
CA ALA A 153 4.97 12.34 -13.22
C ALA A 153 4.51 13.75 -13.66
N THR A 154 3.48 13.81 -14.49
CA THR A 154 2.73 15.05 -14.72
C THR A 154 1.81 15.30 -13.55
N VAL A 155 1.92 16.46 -12.89
CA VAL A 155 1.07 16.81 -11.75
C VAL A 155 -0.20 17.51 -12.23
N CYS A 156 -1.35 16.91 -11.91
CA CYS A 156 -2.67 17.47 -12.13
C CYS A 156 -3.17 18.07 -10.80
N PHE A 157 -3.28 19.41 -10.73
CA PHE A 157 -3.75 20.07 -9.51
C PHE A 157 -5.29 20.09 -9.48
N SER A 158 -5.88 19.35 -8.54
CA SER A 158 -7.35 19.28 -8.37
C SER A 158 -7.76 18.75 -7.00
N GLU A 159 -9.01 19.04 -6.61
CA GLU A 159 -9.65 18.50 -5.41
C GLU A 159 -10.44 17.24 -5.74
N VAL A 160 -10.02 16.10 -5.20
CA VAL A 160 -10.65 14.78 -5.46
C VAL A 160 -12.07 14.66 -4.90
N THR A 161 -12.46 15.53 -3.97
CA THR A 161 -13.80 15.58 -3.38
C THR A 161 -14.83 16.25 -4.29
N ASP A 162 -14.40 17.00 -5.30
CA ASP A 162 -15.25 17.61 -6.31
C ASP A 162 -15.10 16.87 -7.65
N ALA A 163 -16.10 16.05 -7.97
CA ALA A 163 -16.09 15.21 -9.17
C ALA A 163 -15.91 16.01 -10.47
N LYS A 164 -16.56 17.17 -10.59
CA LYS A 164 -16.55 17.97 -11.82
C LYS A 164 -15.19 18.64 -12.00
N THR A 165 -14.65 19.19 -10.91
CA THR A 165 -13.32 19.82 -10.92
C THR A 165 -12.22 18.79 -11.18
N LEU A 166 -12.35 17.56 -10.65
CA LEU A 166 -11.44 16.46 -10.94
C LEU A 166 -11.46 16.04 -12.41
N GLU A 167 -12.64 15.80 -12.98
CA GLU A 167 -12.78 15.39 -14.37
C GLU A 167 -12.22 16.45 -15.33
N ASN A 168 -12.59 17.72 -15.13
CA ASN A 168 -12.11 18.82 -15.97
C ASN A 168 -10.58 18.94 -15.94
N ALA A 169 -9.99 18.91 -14.74
CA ALA A 169 -8.53 19.00 -14.60
C ALA A 169 -7.81 17.82 -15.28
N LEU A 170 -8.37 16.60 -15.22
CA LEU A 170 -7.83 15.45 -15.93
C LEU A 170 -7.93 15.61 -17.45
N ARG A 171 -9.05 16.12 -17.99
CA ARG A 171 -9.23 16.39 -19.43
C ARG A 171 -8.26 17.45 -19.95
N GLU A 172 -7.92 18.44 -19.13
CA GLU A 172 -6.92 19.45 -19.46
C GLU A 172 -5.49 18.88 -19.42
N THR A 173 -5.26 17.84 -18.61
CA THR A 173 -3.93 17.25 -18.39
C THR A 173 -3.60 16.12 -19.36
N THR A 174 -4.58 15.27 -19.71
CA THR A 174 -4.37 14.10 -20.58
C THR A 174 -5.58 13.83 -21.47
N GLN A 175 -5.33 13.25 -22.65
CA GLN A 175 -6.37 12.88 -23.62
C GLN A 175 -7.06 11.55 -23.28
N SER A 176 -6.36 10.64 -22.60
CA SER A 176 -6.87 9.32 -22.25
C SER A 176 -6.27 8.82 -20.94
N VAL A 177 -7.00 7.93 -20.28
CA VAL A 177 -6.56 7.22 -19.07
C VAL A 177 -6.77 5.74 -19.30
N ASP A 178 -5.78 4.91 -18.98
CA ASP A 178 -5.89 3.45 -19.07
C ASP A 178 -6.20 2.84 -17.70
N VAL A 179 -5.51 3.34 -16.66
CA VAL A 179 -5.56 2.82 -15.30
C VAL A 179 -5.69 3.95 -14.29
N VAL A 180 -6.52 3.75 -13.27
CA VAL A 180 -6.54 4.60 -12.07
C VAL A 180 -6.05 3.81 -10.87
N ILE A 181 -5.13 4.40 -10.09
CA ILE A 181 -4.68 3.87 -8.81
C ILE A 181 -5.13 4.83 -7.71
N SER A 182 -5.94 4.34 -6.77
CA SER A 182 -6.34 5.13 -5.60
C SER A 182 -5.54 4.74 -4.37
N CYS A 183 -4.74 5.68 -3.86
CA CYS A 183 -4.08 5.63 -2.57
C CYS A 183 -4.72 6.58 -1.55
N LEU A 184 -5.98 6.96 -1.76
CA LEU A 184 -6.71 7.84 -0.84
C LEU A 184 -7.03 7.12 0.48
N ALA A 185 -6.90 7.88 1.57
CA ALA A 185 -7.32 7.46 2.90
C ALA A 185 -7.73 8.70 3.69
N SER A 186 -8.78 8.58 4.51
CA SER A 186 -9.12 9.60 5.50
C SER A 186 -7.93 9.86 6.45
N ARG A 187 -7.81 11.10 6.92
CA ARG A 187 -6.74 11.50 7.83
C ARG A 187 -7.07 11.12 9.26
N THR A 188 -8.32 11.36 9.66
CA THR A 188 -8.76 11.17 11.05
C THR A 188 -9.43 9.82 11.27
N GLY A 189 -9.98 9.22 10.21
CA GLY A 189 -10.85 8.05 10.30
C GLY A 189 -12.22 8.34 10.93
N GLY A 190 -12.54 9.61 11.21
CA GLY A 190 -13.85 10.05 11.69
C GLY A 190 -14.95 9.83 10.64
N VAL A 191 -16.21 9.89 11.05
CA VAL A 191 -17.37 9.51 10.21
C VAL A 191 -17.39 10.31 8.90
N LYS A 192 -17.40 11.65 8.99
CA LYS A 192 -17.50 12.52 7.81
C LYS A 192 -16.29 12.37 6.88
N ASP A 193 -15.08 12.34 7.44
CA ASP A 193 -13.84 12.22 6.67
C ASP A 193 -13.76 10.86 5.97
N SER A 194 -14.16 9.79 6.65
CA SER A 194 -14.22 8.43 6.10
C SER A 194 -15.12 8.35 4.87
N TRP A 195 -16.38 8.80 4.99
CA TRP A 195 -17.31 8.74 3.87
C TRP A 195 -16.97 9.71 2.75
N LEU A 196 -16.40 10.88 3.06
CA LEU A 196 -15.95 11.85 2.08
C LEU A 196 -14.73 11.36 1.28
N ILE A 197 -13.72 10.78 1.96
CA ILE A 197 -12.45 10.44 1.34
C ILE A 197 -12.39 8.98 0.92
N ASP A 198 -12.63 8.04 1.82
CA ASP A 198 -12.48 6.61 1.52
C ASP A 198 -13.53 6.11 0.53
N TYR A 199 -14.74 6.67 0.57
CA TYR A 199 -15.82 6.35 -0.36
C TYR A 199 -15.99 7.40 -1.48
N GLN A 200 -16.48 8.61 -1.17
CA GLN A 200 -16.93 9.55 -2.21
C GLN A 200 -15.80 10.02 -3.13
N ALA A 201 -14.65 10.45 -2.59
CA ALA A 201 -13.52 10.88 -3.41
C ALA A 201 -12.90 9.74 -4.23
N THR A 202 -12.86 8.52 -3.68
CA THR A 202 -12.43 7.33 -4.41
C THR A 202 -13.37 7.04 -5.59
N ARG A 203 -14.69 7.14 -5.37
CA ARG A 203 -15.70 7.00 -6.44
C ARG A 203 -15.58 8.07 -7.50
N ASN A 204 -15.41 9.34 -7.12
CA ASN A 204 -15.15 10.43 -8.07
C ASN A 204 -13.93 10.11 -8.96
N SER A 205 -12.89 9.50 -8.39
CA SER A 205 -11.68 9.12 -9.12
C SER A 205 -11.92 7.98 -10.11
N LEU A 206 -12.76 7.01 -9.76
CA LEU A 206 -13.21 5.95 -10.68
C LEU A 206 -13.98 6.56 -11.85
N ASP A 207 -14.97 7.40 -11.56
CA ASP A 207 -15.85 8.01 -12.56
C ASP A 207 -15.05 8.91 -13.52
N ALA A 208 -14.17 9.76 -12.98
CA ALA A 208 -13.31 10.63 -13.78
C ALA A 208 -12.36 9.84 -14.69
N GLY A 209 -11.73 8.76 -14.18
CA GLY A 209 -10.90 7.88 -15.01
C GLY A 209 -11.70 7.20 -16.13
N ARG A 210 -12.89 6.68 -15.82
CA ARG A 210 -13.78 6.05 -16.81
C ARG A 210 -14.22 7.03 -17.89
N ALA A 211 -14.47 8.28 -17.53
CA ALA A 211 -14.84 9.35 -18.46
C ALA A 211 -13.73 9.69 -19.48
N LEU A 212 -12.49 9.24 -19.22
CA LEU A 212 -11.33 9.33 -20.12
C LEU A 212 -10.87 7.95 -20.65
N GLY A 213 -11.67 6.90 -20.49
CA GLY A 213 -11.43 5.58 -21.08
C GLY A 213 -10.74 4.55 -20.20
N ALA A 214 -10.59 4.80 -18.90
CA ALA A 214 -9.95 3.83 -18.01
C ALA A 214 -10.72 2.50 -18.03
N THR A 215 -9.97 1.40 -18.03
CA THR A 215 -10.51 0.02 -18.06
C THR A 215 -9.99 -0.82 -16.89
N HIS A 216 -9.14 -0.24 -16.05
CA HIS A 216 -8.67 -0.86 -14.82
C HIS A 216 -8.60 0.12 -13.63
N PHE A 217 -8.97 -0.38 -12.45
CA PHE A 217 -8.84 0.37 -11.20
C PHE A 217 -8.09 -0.44 -10.14
N VAL A 218 -7.01 0.11 -9.60
CA VAL A 218 -6.28 -0.46 -8.46
C VAL A 218 -6.65 0.33 -7.21
N LEU A 219 -7.28 -0.33 -6.25
CA LEU A 219 -7.69 0.26 -4.99
C LEU A 219 -6.72 -0.15 -3.87
N LEU A 220 -6.11 0.82 -3.21
CA LEU A 220 -5.50 0.61 -1.90
C LEU A 220 -6.58 0.64 -0.81
N SER A 221 -7.02 -0.54 -0.40
CA SER A 221 -7.90 -0.76 0.75
C SER A 221 -7.08 -1.08 2.01
N ALA A 222 -7.61 -1.88 2.93
CA ALA A 222 -6.95 -2.29 4.17
C ALA A 222 -7.39 -3.70 4.58
N ILE A 223 -6.49 -4.51 5.15
CA ILE A 223 -6.83 -5.87 5.59
C ILE A 223 -7.86 -5.90 6.72
N CYS A 224 -7.92 -4.83 7.52
CA CYS A 224 -8.83 -4.74 8.67
C CYS A 224 -10.31 -4.67 8.28
N VAL A 225 -10.65 -4.37 7.01
CA VAL A 225 -12.06 -4.32 6.56
C VAL A 225 -12.78 -5.66 6.66
N GLN A 226 -12.06 -6.76 6.87
CA GLN A 226 -12.64 -8.09 7.12
C GLN A 226 -13.51 -8.14 8.39
N LYS A 227 -13.29 -7.20 9.34
CA LYS A 227 -14.09 -7.04 10.57
C LYS A 227 -14.46 -5.57 10.76
N PRO A 228 -15.49 -5.07 10.04
CA PRO A 228 -15.76 -3.64 9.90
C PRO A 228 -16.49 -3.06 11.12
N LEU A 229 -15.74 -2.67 12.14
CA LEU A 229 -16.24 -2.01 13.35
C LEU A 229 -16.18 -0.48 13.26
N LEU A 230 -15.38 0.06 12.33
CA LEU A 230 -15.02 1.48 12.22
C LEU A 230 -15.58 2.09 10.93
N GLU A 231 -15.81 3.40 10.92
CA GLU A 231 -16.46 4.07 9.78
C GLU A 231 -15.64 4.02 8.49
N PHE A 232 -14.31 4.23 8.55
CA PHE A 232 -13.46 4.11 7.36
C PHE A 232 -13.50 2.70 6.75
N GLN A 233 -13.67 1.66 7.58
CA GLN A 233 -13.77 0.28 7.09
C GLN A 233 -15.07 0.08 6.32
N LYS A 234 -16.19 0.60 6.85
CA LYS A 234 -17.50 0.54 6.19
C LYS A 234 -17.50 1.33 4.88
N ALA A 235 -16.92 2.53 4.87
CA ALA A 235 -16.78 3.36 3.68
C ALA A 235 -15.95 2.65 2.59
N LYS A 236 -14.80 2.05 2.95
CA LYS A 236 -13.97 1.26 2.01
C LYS A 236 -14.73 0.05 1.47
N LEU A 237 -15.40 -0.73 2.32
CA LEU A 237 -16.19 -1.88 1.88
C LEU A 237 -17.32 -1.48 0.92
N LYS A 238 -17.97 -0.34 1.19
CA LYS A 238 -19.03 0.16 0.30
C LYS A 238 -18.47 0.43 -1.10
N PHE A 239 -17.31 1.07 -1.21
CA PHE A 239 -16.68 1.29 -2.50
C PHE A 239 -16.17 0.00 -3.14
N GLU A 240 -15.61 -0.93 -2.35
CA GLU A 240 -15.19 -2.25 -2.87
C GLU A 240 -16.36 -3.00 -3.53
N GLU A 241 -17.53 -3.02 -2.90
CA GLU A 241 -18.74 -3.64 -3.46
C GLU A 241 -19.14 -3.00 -4.80
N GLU A 242 -19.12 -1.67 -4.88
CA GLU A 242 -19.42 -0.93 -6.12
C GLU A 242 -18.38 -1.20 -7.21
N LEU A 243 -17.10 -1.23 -6.84
CA LEU A 243 -16.02 -1.52 -7.77
C LEU A 243 -16.14 -2.94 -8.34
N MET A 244 -16.43 -3.92 -7.49
CA MET A 244 -16.61 -5.32 -7.90
C MET A 244 -17.84 -5.52 -8.79
N SER A 245 -18.82 -4.61 -8.75
CA SER A 245 -20.04 -4.67 -9.56
C SER A 245 -19.99 -3.82 -10.85
N THR A 246 -18.84 -3.23 -11.20
CA THR A 246 -18.67 -2.38 -12.40
C THR A 246 -18.96 -3.08 -13.73
N GLY A 247 -18.95 -4.43 -13.77
CA GLY A 247 -19.41 -5.23 -14.91
C GLY A 247 -18.33 -5.61 -15.92
N GLU A 248 -18.75 -6.18 -17.05
CA GLU A 248 -17.84 -6.65 -18.11
C GLU A 248 -17.10 -5.48 -18.80
N GLY A 249 -15.86 -5.72 -19.22
CA GLY A 249 -15.02 -4.73 -19.89
C GLY A 249 -14.31 -3.74 -18.96
N PHE A 250 -14.56 -3.80 -17.66
CA PHE A 250 -13.80 -3.09 -16.63
C PHE A 250 -13.21 -4.09 -15.64
N THR A 251 -11.96 -3.88 -15.24
CA THR A 251 -11.25 -4.78 -14.33
C THR A 251 -10.80 -4.05 -13.07
N TYR A 252 -10.55 -4.75 -11.99
CA TYR A 252 -10.04 -4.14 -10.76
C TYR A 252 -9.01 -4.99 -10.04
N SER A 253 -8.24 -4.37 -9.16
CA SER A 253 -7.38 -5.04 -8.18
C SER A 253 -7.55 -4.33 -6.83
N ILE A 254 -8.08 -5.03 -5.83
CA ILE A 254 -8.31 -4.47 -4.49
C ILE A 254 -7.20 -4.96 -3.57
N VAL A 255 -6.23 -4.10 -3.25
CA VAL A 255 -5.09 -4.43 -2.39
C VAL A 255 -5.44 -4.14 -0.94
N ARG A 256 -5.36 -5.15 -0.07
CA ARG A 256 -5.66 -5.06 1.36
C ARG A 256 -4.38 -5.32 2.16
N PRO A 257 -3.50 -4.32 2.34
CA PRO A 257 -2.25 -4.50 3.06
C PRO A 257 -2.46 -4.69 4.56
N THR A 258 -1.45 -5.30 5.19
CA THR A 258 -1.27 -5.35 6.64
C THR A 258 -0.71 -4.03 7.20
N ALA A 259 -0.12 -4.06 8.40
CA ALA A 259 0.47 -2.89 9.06
C ALA A 259 1.70 -2.33 8.31
N PHE A 260 1.82 -1.00 8.29
CA PHE A 260 2.97 -0.31 7.72
C PHE A 260 4.10 -0.15 8.75
N PHE A 261 5.35 -0.14 8.28
CA PHE A 261 6.53 0.05 9.14
C PHE A 261 6.47 1.29 10.01
N LYS A 262 6.08 2.43 9.45
CA LYS A 262 5.86 3.69 10.17
C LYS A 262 4.98 3.55 11.40
N SER A 263 3.89 2.78 11.32
CA SER A 263 2.97 2.56 12.44
C SER A 263 3.64 1.83 13.61
N LEU A 264 4.71 1.08 13.35
CA LEU A 264 5.46 0.31 14.35
C LEU A 264 6.72 1.03 14.83
N GLY A 265 7.15 2.09 14.13
CA GLY A 265 8.32 2.89 14.48
C GLY A 265 8.13 3.85 15.66
N GLY A 266 6.90 4.07 16.13
CA GLY A 266 6.57 5.12 17.11
C GLY A 266 7.26 5.00 18.47
N GLN A 267 7.73 3.80 18.85
CA GLN A 267 8.39 3.57 20.14
C GLN A 267 9.92 3.48 20.05
N VAL A 268 10.50 3.61 18.85
CA VAL A 268 11.95 3.46 18.64
C VAL A 268 12.74 4.47 19.46
N GLU A 269 12.38 5.76 19.43
CA GLU A 269 13.09 6.80 20.17
C GLU A 269 12.96 6.63 21.69
N SER A 270 11.80 6.24 22.21
CA SER A 270 11.60 5.94 23.63
C SER A 270 12.53 4.81 24.10
N VAL A 271 12.53 3.68 23.40
CA VAL A 271 13.36 2.52 23.74
C VAL A 271 14.86 2.83 23.56
N LYS A 272 15.22 3.53 22.47
CA LYS A 272 16.58 4.04 22.26
C LYS A 272 17.04 4.95 23.39
N GLY A 273 16.14 5.77 23.94
CA GLY A 273 16.36 6.60 25.14
C GLY A 273 16.44 5.80 26.45
N GLY A 274 16.09 4.51 26.46
CA GLY A 274 16.08 3.65 27.65
C GLY A 274 14.73 3.58 28.36
N GLY A 275 13.70 4.17 27.76
CA GLY A 275 12.31 4.02 28.16
C GLY A 275 11.77 2.62 27.85
N PRO A 276 10.59 2.29 28.40
CA PRO A 276 9.94 1.01 28.17
C PRO A 276 9.23 0.96 26.81
N TYR A 277 9.01 -0.26 26.31
CA TYR A 277 8.06 -0.54 25.23
C TYR A 277 6.67 -0.78 25.83
N VAL A 278 5.70 0.02 25.42
CA VAL A 278 4.30 -0.02 25.85
C VAL A 278 3.51 -0.94 24.92
N MET A 279 2.77 -1.87 25.50
CA MET A 279 1.90 -2.80 24.77
C MET A 279 0.63 -3.08 25.56
N PHE A 280 -0.40 -3.56 24.87
CA PHE A 280 -1.65 -3.97 25.50
C PHE A 280 -1.63 -5.44 25.88
N GLY A 281 -2.23 -5.76 27.03
CA GLY A 281 -2.28 -7.11 27.56
C GLY A 281 -0.89 -7.70 27.80
N ASP A 282 -0.71 -8.97 27.41
CA ASP A 282 0.58 -9.66 27.43
C ASP A 282 1.44 -9.39 26.19
N GLY A 283 0.93 -8.59 25.24
CA GLY A 283 1.57 -8.32 23.96
C GLY A 283 1.37 -9.39 22.91
N ALA A 284 0.48 -10.37 23.12
CA ALA A 284 0.15 -11.45 22.17
C ALA A 284 -1.28 -11.36 21.61
N LEU A 285 -2.07 -10.35 22.00
CA LEU A 285 -3.46 -10.15 21.57
C LEU A 285 -3.62 -9.96 20.05
N SER A 286 -2.63 -9.33 19.41
CA SER A 286 -2.64 -9.06 17.98
C SER A 286 -1.31 -9.41 17.34
N ALA A 287 -1.34 -9.69 16.04
CA ALA A 287 -0.17 -9.90 15.22
C ALA A 287 -0.35 -9.28 13.83
N CYS A 288 0.75 -8.98 13.15
CA CYS A 288 0.74 -8.51 11.78
C CYS A 288 1.98 -8.99 11.01
N LYS A 289 1.93 -8.95 9.68
CA LYS A 289 3.10 -9.15 8.80
C LYS A 289 3.50 -7.80 8.20
N PRO A 290 4.32 -6.98 8.89
CA PRO A 290 4.51 -5.57 8.51
C PRO A 290 5.10 -5.45 7.12
N ILE A 291 4.64 -4.48 6.32
CA ILE A 291 5.12 -4.25 4.96
C ILE A 291 5.73 -2.84 4.80
N SER A 292 6.81 -2.74 4.03
CA SER A 292 7.41 -1.44 3.66
C SER A 292 6.60 -0.75 2.57
N GLU A 293 6.72 0.56 2.48
CA GLU A 293 6.08 1.35 1.42
C GLU A 293 6.63 1.00 0.04
N ALA A 294 7.92 0.67 -0.06
CA ALA A 294 8.56 0.29 -1.31
C ALA A 294 8.04 -1.06 -1.80
N ASP A 295 7.94 -2.06 -0.93
CA ASP A 295 7.42 -3.38 -1.27
C ASP A 295 5.92 -3.31 -1.60
N LEU A 296 5.13 -2.56 -0.82
CA LEU A 296 3.72 -2.34 -1.12
C LEU A 296 3.50 -1.59 -2.44
N ALA A 297 4.30 -0.56 -2.72
CA ALA A 297 4.24 0.16 -3.99
C ALA A 297 4.56 -0.74 -5.19
N SER A 298 5.53 -1.64 -5.05
CA SER A 298 5.87 -2.63 -6.07
C SER A 298 4.71 -3.62 -6.29
N PHE A 299 4.07 -4.10 -5.21
CA PHE A 299 2.88 -4.97 -5.33
C PHE A 299 1.68 -4.25 -5.99
N ILE A 300 1.44 -2.99 -5.66
CA ILE A 300 0.40 -2.16 -6.30
C ILE A 300 0.72 -1.97 -7.79
N ALA A 301 1.98 -1.74 -8.16
CA ALA A 301 2.39 -1.59 -9.55
C ALA A 301 2.29 -2.91 -10.33
N ASP A 302 2.49 -4.07 -9.69
CA ASP A 302 2.26 -5.40 -10.31
C ASP A 302 0.79 -5.56 -10.71
N CYS A 303 -0.14 -4.99 -9.94
CA CYS A 303 -1.59 -5.06 -10.22
C CYS A 303 -1.99 -4.41 -11.56
N ILE A 304 -1.14 -3.57 -12.16
CA ILE A 304 -1.40 -2.94 -13.46
C ILE A 304 -1.46 -4.01 -14.57
N VAL A 305 -0.49 -4.94 -14.59
CA VAL A 305 -0.27 -5.86 -15.73
C VAL A 305 -0.48 -7.32 -15.39
N ASP A 306 -0.30 -7.72 -14.13
CA ASP A 306 -0.30 -9.13 -13.76
C ASP A 306 -1.71 -9.73 -13.81
N LYS A 307 -1.89 -10.73 -14.68
CA LYS A 307 -3.19 -11.33 -14.95
C LYS A 307 -3.79 -12.08 -13.75
N ASP A 308 -2.95 -12.56 -12.83
CA ASP A 308 -3.38 -13.28 -11.62
C ASP A 308 -3.99 -12.34 -10.56
N LYS A 309 -3.78 -11.03 -10.68
CA LYS A 309 -4.29 -9.99 -9.77
C LYS A 309 -5.60 -9.37 -10.26
N ILE A 310 -6.01 -9.65 -11.50
CA ILE A 310 -7.23 -9.12 -12.12
C ILE A 310 -8.48 -9.67 -11.42
N ASN A 311 -9.39 -8.75 -11.07
CA ASN A 311 -10.67 -8.98 -10.41
C ASN A 311 -10.50 -9.76 -9.09
N LYS A 312 -9.47 -9.39 -8.32
CA LYS A 312 -9.15 -10.00 -7.03
C LYS A 312 -9.20 -8.99 -5.88
N VAL A 313 -9.56 -9.52 -4.72
CA VAL A 313 -9.24 -8.95 -3.41
C VAL A 313 -7.95 -9.61 -2.95
N LEU A 314 -6.93 -8.80 -2.68
CA LEU A 314 -5.54 -9.20 -2.52
C LEU A 314 -5.06 -8.79 -1.11
N PRO A 315 -5.32 -9.61 -0.07
CA PRO A 315 -4.66 -9.43 1.22
C PRO A 315 -3.16 -9.65 1.06
N ILE A 316 -2.34 -8.74 1.61
CA ILE A 316 -0.89 -8.82 1.45
C ILE A 316 -0.12 -8.25 2.64
N GLY A 317 0.86 -9.01 3.15
CA GLY A 317 1.81 -8.55 4.15
C GLY A 317 3.24 -8.52 3.64
N GLY A 318 4.16 -8.03 4.48
CA GLY A 318 5.59 -8.08 4.16
C GLY A 318 6.20 -9.46 4.38
N PRO A 319 7.50 -9.60 4.13
CA PRO A 319 8.21 -10.87 4.27
C PRO A 319 8.35 -11.28 5.75
N GLY A 320 8.49 -12.58 5.98
CA GLY A 320 8.68 -13.16 7.30
C GLY A 320 7.39 -13.63 7.98
N LYS A 321 7.52 -14.07 9.23
CA LYS A 321 6.38 -14.52 10.05
C LYS A 321 5.54 -13.35 10.54
N ALA A 322 4.32 -13.63 10.99
CA ALA A 322 3.55 -12.67 11.75
C ALA A 322 4.27 -12.32 13.07
N LEU A 323 4.23 -11.05 13.45
CA LEU A 323 4.90 -10.50 14.62
C LEU A 323 3.88 -9.89 15.58
N THR A 324 3.93 -10.33 16.82
CA THR A 324 3.18 -9.76 17.94
C THR A 324 3.87 -8.50 18.49
N PRO A 325 3.15 -7.59 19.19
CA PRO A 325 3.78 -6.46 19.89
C PRO A 325 4.92 -6.85 20.83
N LEU A 326 4.81 -7.99 21.52
CA LEU A 326 5.89 -8.50 22.38
C LEU A 326 7.14 -8.85 21.57
N GLU A 327 7.00 -9.51 20.43
CA GLU A 327 8.13 -9.85 19.55
C GLU A 327 8.74 -8.61 18.91
N GLN A 328 7.91 -7.63 18.51
CA GLN A 328 8.37 -6.35 17.96
C GLN A 328 9.18 -5.57 19.00
N GLY A 329 8.70 -5.48 20.23
CA GLY A 329 9.41 -4.81 21.33
C GLY A 329 10.70 -5.53 21.70
N THR A 330 10.67 -6.86 21.80
CA THR A 330 11.88 -7.69 22.04
C THR A 330 12.94 -7.44 20.97
N MET A 331 12.56 -7.51 19.69
CA MET A 331 13.44 -7.21 18.55
C MET A 331 14.07 -5.81 18.66
N LEU A 332 13.28 -4.81 19.04
CA LEU A 332 13.77 -3.45 19.19
C LEU A 332 14.78 -3.31 20.34
N PHE A 333 14.54 -3.94 21.49
CA PHE A 333 15.49 -3.96 22.61
C PHE A 333 16.82 -4.64 22.24
N GLU A 334 16.75 -5.76 21.52
CA GLU A 334 17.93 -6.46 20.99
C GLU A 334 18.75 -5.58 20.05
N ILE A 335 18.09 -4.87 19.12
CA ILE A 335 18.75 -3.95 18.17
C ILE A 335 19.45 -2.81 18.91
N VAL A 336 18.83 -2.27 19.97
CA VAL A 336 19.38 -1.15 20.75
C VAL A 336 20.44 -1.62 21.75
N GLY A 337 20.53 -2.92 22.04
CA GLY A 337 21.46 -3.49 23.02
C GLY A 337 21.10 -3.16 24.47
N LYS A 338 19.79 -3.14 24.79
CA LYS A 338 19.27 -2.84 26.13
C LYS A 338 18.45 -4.00 26.69
N GLU A 339 18.45 -4.14 28.01
CA GLU A 339 17.57 -5.10 28.68
C GLU A 339 16.09 -4.77 28.41
N PRO A 340 15.25 -5.76 28.05
CA PRO A 340 13.85 -5.53 27.75
C PRO A 340 13.06 -4.96 28.94
N LYS A 341 12.38 -3.83 28.71
CA LYS A 341 11.47 -3.19 29.66
C LYS A 341 10.10 -3.03 29.02
N PHE A 342 9.11 -3.73 29.55
CA PHE A 342 7.74 -3.69 29.01
C PHE A 342 6.76 -3.05 29.99
N ILE A 343 5.92 -2.15 29.49
CA ILE A 343 4.70 -1.72 30.18
C ILE A 343 3.52 -2.44 29.53
N LYS A 344 2.77 -3.17 30.34
CA LYS A 344 1.57 -3.90 29.94
C LYS A 344 0.34 -3.12 30.38
N VAL A 345 -0.41 -2.59 29.41
CA VAL A 345 -1.64 -1.84 29.66
C VAL A 345 -2.84 -2.77 29.48
N PRO A 346 -3.73 -2.93 30.47
CA PRO A 346 -4.95 -3.69 30.29
C PRO A 346 -5.80 -3.08 29.17
N ILE A 347 -6.29 -3.91 28.25
CA ILE A 347 -7.08 -3.44 27.10
C ILE A 347 -8.38 -2.76 27.54
N GLN A 348 -8.90 -3.13 28.71
CA GLN A 348 -10.09 -2.56 29.33
C GLN A 348 -9.95 -1.06 29.65
N VAL A 349 -8.72 -0.54 29.76
CA VAL A 349 -8.48 0.91 29.92
C VAL A 349 -9.00 1.66 28.70
N MET A 350 -8.77 1.14 27.49
CA MET A 350 -9.31 1.73 26.26
C MET A 350 -10.84 1.63 26.22
N ASP A 351 -11.41 0.50 26.63
CA ASP A 351 -12.87 0.31 26.67
C ASP A 351 -13.54 1.33 27.61
N PHE A 352 -12.92 1.61 28.76
CA PHE A 352 -13.38 2.62 29.70
C PHE A 352 -13.29 4.05 29.12
N VAL A 353 -12.16 4.41 28.50
CA VAL A 353 -11.98 5.73 27.86
C VAL A 353 -12.98 5.94 26.73
N ILE A 354 -13.19 4.92 25.88
CA ILE A 354 -14.18 4.98 24.80
C ILE A 354 -15.59 5.14 25.38
N GLY A 355 -15.95 4.41 26.45
CA GLY A 355 -17.25 4.54 27.10
C GLY A 355 -17.52 5.95 27.64
N ILE A 356 -16.51 6.62 28.20
CA ILE A 356 -16.60 8.02 28.62
C ILE A 356 -16.78 8.94 27.41
N LEU A 357 -15.98 8.77 26.36
CA LEU A 357 -16.07 9.59 25.16
C LEU A 357 -17.44 9.44 24.50
N ASP A 358 -17.96 8.22 24.34
CA ASP A 358 -19.29 7.95 23.79
C ASP A 358 -20.41 8.57 24.64
N PHE A 359 -20.27 8.59 25.97
CA PHE A 359 -21.21 9.31 26.84
C PHE A 359 -21.15 10.82 26.61
N LEU A 360 -19.94 11.39 26.52
CA LEU A 360 -19.74 12.81 26.30
C LEU A 360 -20.20 13.26 24.90
N VAL A 361 -20.08 12.42 23.87
CA VAL A 361 -20.57 12.72 22.51
C VAL A 361 -22.06 12.99 22.48
N LYS A 362 -22.85 12.31 23.33
CA LYS A 362 -24.31 12.57 23.44
C LYS A 362 -24.62 13.99 23.94
N ILE A 363 -23.70 14.60 24.66
CA ILE A 363 -23.82 15.95 25.22
C ILE A 363 -23.11 16.98 24.32
N PHE A 364 -21.97 16.59 23.75
CA PHE A 364 -21.09 17.41 22.92
C PHE A 364 -20.78 16.68 21.61
N PRO A 365 -21.62 16.81 20.56
CA PRO A 365 -21.44 16.13 19.28
C PRO A 365 -20.07 16.38 18.61
N ASN A 366 -19.40 17.49 18.95
CA ASN A 366 -18.07 17.82 18.45
C ASN A 366 -16.96 16.84 18.88
N LEU A 367 -17.23 15.91 19.81
CA LEU A 367 -16.29 14.88 20.25
C LEU A 367 -16.36 13.58 19.42
N GLU A 368 -17.26 13.50 18.44
CA GLU A 368 -17.51 12.27 17.64
C GLU A 368 -16.21 11.74 17.00
N ASP A 369 -15.42 12.61 16.37
CA ASP A 369 -14.15 12.22 15.75
C ASP A 369 -13.10 11.72 16.76
N SER A 370 -13.11 12.27 17.98
CA SER A 370 -12.19 11.82 19.05
C SER A 370 -12.59 10.44 19.58
N ALA A 371 -13.90 10.19 19.71
CA ALA A 371 -14.42 8.89 20.11
C ALA A 371 -14.11 7.82 19.05
N GLU A 372 -14.28 8.15 17.76
CA GLU A 372 -13.94 7.26 16.65
C GLU A 372 -12.43 6.98 16.61
N PHE A 373 -11.59 7.99 16.79
CA PHE A 373 -10.14 7.80 16.89
C PHE A 373 -9.73 6.87 18.05
N GLY A 374 -10.40 6.97 19.20
CA GLY A 374 -10.22 6.03 20.32
C GLY A 374 -10.58 4.59 19.94
N LYS A 375 -11.69 4.38 19.22
CA LYS A 375 -12.11 3.07 18.71
C LYS A 375 -11.12 2.50 17.71
N ILE A 376 -10.54 3.33 16.84
CA ILE A 376 -9.46 2.94 15.92
C ILE A 376 -8.25 2.42 16.70
N GLY A 377 -7.79 3.14 17.73
CA GLY A 377 -6.68 2.71 18.57
C GLY A 377 -6.96 1.37 19.27
N ARG A 378 -8.17 1.22 19.83
CA ARG A 378 -8.62 -0.01 20.47
C ARG A 378 -8.71 -1.20 19.50
N TYR A 379 -9.13 -0.97 18.27
CA TYR A 379 -9.19 -1.98 17.22
C TYR A 379 -7.78 -2.52 16.92
N TYR A 380 -6.81 -1.63 16.66
CA TYR A 380 -5.44 -2.06 16.35
C TYR A 380 -4.72 -2.71 17.53
N ALA A 381 -5.12 -2.39 18.75
CA ALA A 381 -4.59 -3.02 19.96
C ALA A 381 -5.07 -4.46 20.17
N ALA A 382 -6.18 -4.88 19.55
CA ALA A 382 -6.81 -6.18 19.85
C ALA A 382 -7.08 -7.07 18.64
N GLU A 383 -7.15 -6.51 17.44
CA GLU A 383 -7.40 -7.28 16.22
C GLU A 383 -6.08 -7.47 15.45
N SER A 384 -5.86 -8.69 14.95
CA SER A 384 -4.69 -8.96 14.12
C SER A 384 -4.86 -8.40 12.71
N MET A 385 -3.77 -7.94 12.12
CA MET A 385 -3.70 -7.52 10.71
C MET A 385 -3.25 -8.70 9.85
N LEU A 386 -4.06 -9.75 9.85
CA LEU A 386 -3.88 -11.00 9.13
C LEU A 386 -5.18 -11.35 8.39
N VAL A 387 -5.12 -12.33 7.49
CA VAL A 387 -6.31 -12.90 6.85
C VAL A 387 -7.19 -13.52 7.94
N LEU A 388 -8.47 -13.16 7.92
CA LEU A 388 -9.47 -13.70 8.84
C LEU A 388 -10.19 -14.83 8.13
N ASP A 389 -10.15 -16.04 8.68
CA ASP A 389 -10.92 -17.16 8.15
C ASP A 389 -12.41 -16.94 8.49
N PRO A 390 -13.28 -16.76 7.49
CA PRO A 390 -14.70 -16.49 7.72
C PRO A 390 -15.45 -17.67 8.35
N LYS A 391 -14.92 -18.90 8.28
CA LYS A 391 -15.55 -20.10 8.84
C LYS A 391 -15.28 -20.24 10.34
N THR A 392 -14.05 -19.99 10.74
CA THR A 392 -13.60 -20.17 12.13
C THR A 392 -13.64 -18.86 12.92
N GLY A 393 -13.66 -17.70 12.24
CA GLY A 393 -13.53 -16.39 12.86
C GLY A 393 -12.15 -16.13 13.45
N GLN A 394 -11.14 -16.93 13.07
CA GLN A 394 -9.77 -16.84 13.57
C GLN A 394 -8.84 -16.23 12.52
N TYR A 395 -7.82 -15.52 12.99
CA TYR A 395 -6.78 -14.96 12.15
C TYR A 395 -5.74 -16.03 11.78
N ASP A 396 -5.32 -16.06 10.51
CA ASP A 396 -4.40 -17.05 9.98
C ASP A 396 -3.17 -16.38 9.35
N ALA A 397 -2.00 -16.62 9.96
CA ALA A 397 -0.73 -16.07 9.50
C ALA A 397 -0.21 -16.75 8.23
N ASP A 398 -0.49 -18.04 8.04
CA ASP A 398 -0.03 -18.84 6.89
C ASP A 398 -0.89 -18.55 5.66
N ALA A 399 -2.18 -18.29 5.87
CA ALA A 399 -3.08 -17.82 4.81
C ALA A 399 -2.83 -16.35 4.42
N THR A 400 -2.04 -15.59 5.20
CA THR A 400 -1.69 -14.19 4.89
C THR A 400 -0.47 -14.14 3.96
N PRO A 401 -0.61 -13.79 2.68
CA PRO A 401 0.51 -13.80 1.75
C PRO A 401 1.61 -12.81 2.13
N SER A 402 2.83 -13.07 1.70
CA SER A 402 3.99 -12.18 1.84
C SER A 402 4.46 -11.68 0.49
N TYR A 403 4.91 -10.43 0.44
CA TYR A 403 5.59 -9.87 -0.72
C TYR A 403 6.79 -9.03 -0.29
N GLY A 404 7.78 -8.96 -1.19
CA GLY A 404 8.93 -8.08 -1.01
C GLY A 404 10.07 -8.70 -0.22
N LYS A 405 10.96 -7.85 0.28
CA LYS A 405 12.23 -8.23 0.91
C LYS A 405 12.59 -7.36 2.10
N ASP A 406 11.94 -6.23 2.29
CA ASP A 406 12.20 -5.34 3.41
C ASP A 406 11.59 -5.93 4.68
N THR A 407 12.41 -6.08 5.72
CA THR A 407 11.99 -6.63 7.02
C THR A 407 11.83 -5.54 8.05
N LEU A 408 10.95 -5.72 9.04
CA LEU A 408 10.80 -4.80 10.17
C LEU A 408 12.13 -4.62 10.94
N GLU A 409 12.94 -5.67 11.08
CA GLU A 409 14.24 -5.60 11.76
C GLU A 409 15.18 -4.60 11.08
N ASN A 410 15.36 -4.72 9.76
CA ASN A 410 16.15 -3.77 8.97
C ASN A 410 15.61 -2.34 9.08
N PHE A 411 14.28 -2.17 9.11
CA PHE A 411 13.66 -0.87 9.35
C PHE A 411 14.04 -0.31 10.72
N PHE A 412 13.87 -1.08 11.81
CA PHE A 412 14.28 -0.64 13.15
C PHE A 412 15.77 -0.31 13.23
N ARG A 413 16.66 -1.12 12.64
CA ARG A 413 18.10 -0.82 12.58
C ARG A 413 18.37 0.51 11.88
N LYS A 414 17.67 0.79 10.78
CA LYS A 414 17.78 2.07 10.06
C LYS A 414 17.29 3.22 10.93
N VAL A 415 16.11 3.12 11.53
CA VAL A 415 15.52 4.18 12.37
C VAL A 415 16.39 4.46 13.60
N VAL A 416 16.94 3.44 14.25
CA VAL A 416 17.87 3.63 15.37
C VAL A 416 19.11 4.44 14.96
N ARG A 417 19.61 4.23 13.74
CA ARG A 417 20.79 4.94 13.21
C ARG A 417 20.46 6.35 12.70
N GLU A 418 19.39 6.50 11.94
CA GLU A 418 19.10 7.67 11.10
C GLU A 418 17.91 8.51 11.60
N GLY A 419 17.15 8.01 12.58
CA GLY A 419 15.89 8.58 13.02
C GLY A 419 14.72 8.26 12.07
N MET A 420 13.56 8.85 12.35
CA MET A 420 12.30 8.64 11.60
C MET A 420 12.10 9.63 10.43
N ALA A 421 13.15 10.28 9.93
CA ALA A 421 13.02 11.22 8.82
C ALA A 421 12.43 10.54 7.56
N GLY A 422 11.38 11.12 6.98
CA GLY A 422 10.61 10.55 5.87
C GLY A 422 9.53 9.53 6.26
N GLN A 423 9.37 9.24 7.55
CA GLN A 423 8.39 8.30 8.15
C GLN A 423 7.38 9.03 9.07
N GLU A 424 7.08 10.29 8.81
CA GLU A 424 6.36 11.17 9.73
C GLU A 424 4.89 10.77 9.91
N LEU A 425 4.45 10.50 11.15
CA LEU A 425 3.07 10.10 11.49
C LEU A 425 1.98 11.12 11.12
N GLY A 426 2.32 12.41 11.04
CA GLY A 426 1.35 13.46 10.70
C GLY A 426 0.17 13.47 11.68
N ASP A 427 -1.05 13.55 11.15
CA ASP A 427 -2.28 13.57 11.96
C ASP A 427 -2.59 12.23 12.65
N GLN A 428 -1.89 11.15 12.28
CA GLN A 428 -2.06 9.80 12.83
C GLN A 428 -1.10 9.50 14.00
N ALA A 429 -0.33 10.49 14.47
CA ALA A 429 0.60 10.33 15.57
C ALA A 429 -0.13 10.16 16.91
N VAL A 430 0.02 9.00 17.56
CA VAL A 430 -0.48 8.74 18.92
C VAL A 430 0.49 9.32 19.98
N PHE A 431 1.78 9.36 19.67
CA PHE A 431 2.82 9.95 20.51
C PHE A 431 3.39 11.16 19.75
N LYS A 432 3.29 12.36 20.33
CA LYS A 432 3.86 13.61 19.79
C LYS A 432 5.04 14.06 20.62
#